data_AF-A0A367ABJ5-F1
#
_entry.id   AF-A0A367ABJ5-F1
#
_cell.length_a   1.000
_cell.length_b   1.000
_cell.length_c   1.000
_cell.angle_alpha   90.00
_cell.angle_beta   90.00
_cell.angle_gamma   90.00
#
_symmetry.space_group_name_H-M   'P 1'
#
loop_
_entity.id
_entity.type
_entity.pdbx_description
1 polymer ?
#
loop_
_entity_poly.entity_id
_entity_poly.type
_entity_poly.pdbx_seq_one_letter_code
_entity_poly.pdbx_strand_id
1 'polypeptide(L)'
;MSTAVLPAATSPSFESEWRPDWPLDLRRALQPHQRGAGDPTLRYDDAGAAWRTTTTPDGPATVRIDHAGGSVRITAWGPGAAWAGERVPGWLGADDQVDDFRPDGHPLVARLHHGMPWLRLGGTGRTWDALVPAVLEQKVTVVEAHRVWRELIRLAGAAAPGPAPEGMRVVPSAQRVLDVTDWQWHSCGLDGARRRALRAVASVAGRLEPAGCDSPTLQRRLTTVPGIGVWTAAEVVQRTLGDPDTVSVGDYHLKNIVGWSLAGRKTDDAGMLELLEPWRGHRQRVVRLLIAGGSRPPRRGPRNAPTNYRRI
;
A
#
# COMPACT_ATOMS: atom_id res chain seq x y z
N MET A 1 12.15 -10.98 -46.56
CA MET A 1 11.61 -9.88 -45.72
C MET A 1 10.61 -10.49 -44.76
N SER A 2 11.00 -10.68 -43.50
CA SER A 2 10.15 -11.29 -42.47
C SER A 2 9.27 -10.20 -41.87
N THR A 3 7.98 -10.25 -42.16
CA THR A 3 6.98 -9.35 -41.59
C THR A 3 6.88 -9.64 -40.10
N ALA A 4 7.39 -8.74 -39.27
CA ALA A 4 7.19 -8.80 -37.84
C ALA A 4 5.69 -8.69 -37.56
N VAL A 5 5.09 -9.80 -37.13
CA VAL A 5 3.73 -9.81 -36.58
C VAL A 5 3.81 -9.05 -35.26
N LEU A 6 3.33 -7.81 -35.26
CA LEU A 6 3.06 -7.07 -34.02
C LEU A 6 2.12 -7.95 -33.17
N PRO A 7 2.40 -8.18 -31.88
CA PRO A 7 1.48 -8.92 -31.03
C PRO A 7 0.13 -8.21 -31.06
N ALA A 8 -0.93 -8.97 -31.37
CA ALA A 8 -2.29 -8.45 -31.41
C ALA A 8 -2.57 -7.69 -30.11
N ALA A 9 -2.99 -6.42 -30.23
CA ALA A 9 -3.32 -5.60 -29.08
C ALA A 9 -4.42 -6.31 -28.29
N THR A 10 -4.09 -6.78 -27.08
CA THR A 10 -5.07 -7.41 -26.20
C THR A 10 -6.11 -6.36 -25.81
N SER A 11 -7.32 -6.48 -26.36
CA SER A 11 -8.42 -5.57 -26.03
C SER A 11 -8.66 -5.56 -24.53
N PRO A 12 -8.94 -4.38 -23.94
CA PRO A 12 -9.25 -4.29 -22.53
C PRO A 12 -10.56 -5.03 -22.22
N SER A 13 -10.59 -5.65 -21.05
CA SER A 13 -11.77 -6.38 -20.55
C SER A 13 -12.72 -5.46 -19.77
N PHE A 14 -12.24 -4.28 -19.39
CA PHE A 14 -13.04 -3.24 -18.72
C PHE A 14 -12.48 -1.86 -19.05
N GLU A 15 -13.38 -0.91 -19.30
CA GLU A 15 -13.07 0.51 -19.45
C GLU A 15 -14.14 1.35 -18.75
N SER A 16 -13.71 2.42 -18.09
CA SER A 16 -14.62 3.43 -17.54
C SER A 16 -13.93 4.78 -17.42
N GLU A 17 -14.73 5.81 -17.18
CA GLU A 17 -14.26 7.16 -16.88
C GLU A 17 -14.97 7.65 -15.63
N TRP A 18 -14.22 8.27 -14.73
CA TRP A 18 -14.71 8.80 -13.47
C TRP A 18 -14.12 10.18 -13.20
N ARG A 19 -14.93 11.11 -12.69
CA ARG A 19 -14.50 12.46 -12.39
C ARG A 19 -14.56 12.68 -10.87
N PRO A 20 -13.42 12.84 -10.16
CA PRO A 20 -13.43 13.22 -8.75
C PRO A 20 -14.00 14.63 -8.57
N ASP A 21 -14.68 14.86 -7.45
CA ASP A 21 -15.19 16.16 -7.02
C ASP A 21 -14.15 16.95 -6.18
N TRP A 22 -12.91 16.43 -6.06
CA TRP A 22 -11.76 17.11 -5.45
C TRP A 22 -10.55 17.12 -6.41
N PRO A 23 -9.54 18.00 -6.18
CA PRO A 23 -8.30 17.96 -6.94
C PRO A 23 -7.53 16.66 -6.70
N LEU A 24 -7.39 15.78 -7.70
CA LEU A 24 -6.68 14.51 -7.53
C LEU A 24 -5.18 14.62 -7.85
N ASP A 25 -4.32 14.22 -6.90
CA ASP A 25 -2.92 13.87 -7.18
C ASP A 25 -2.79 12.34 -7.22
N LEU A 26 -2.84 11.78 -8.44
CA LEU A 26 -2.84 10.33 -8.67
C LEU A 26 -1.61 9.64 -8.04
N ARG A 27 -0.43 10.24 -8.18
CA ARG A 27 0.81 9.64 -7.69
C ARG A 27 0.84 9.61 -6.17
N ARG A 28 0.37 10.68 -5.51
CA ARG A 28 0.32 10.73 -4.04
C ARG A 28 -0.80 9.87 -3.46
N ALA A 29 -1.94 9.76 -4.15
CA ALA A 29 -3.03 8.87 -3.76
C ALA A 29 -2.57 7.40 -3.72
N LEU A 30 -1.84 6.95 -4.75
CA LEU A 30 -1.36 5.57 -4.83
C LEU A 30 0.00 5.32 -4.15
N GLN A 31 0.71 6.38 -3.71
CA GLN A 31 2.01 6.28 -3.05
C GLN A 31 2.07 5.28 -1.87
N PRO A 32 1.05 5.16 -0.98
CA PRO A 32 1.08 4.18 0.11
C PRO A 32 1.23 2.73 -0.36
N HIS A 33 0.84 2.45 -1.59
CA HIS A 33 0.88 1.10 -2.17
C HIS A 33 2.19 0.81 -2.91
N GLN A 34 3.01 1.82 -3.22
CA GLN A 34 4.23 1.64 -4.01
C GLN A 34 5.46 1.28 -3.15
N ARG A 35 6.24 0.28 -3.59
CA ARG A 35 7.48 -0.20 -2.98
C ARG A 35 8.73 0.25 -3.74
N GLY A 36 8.82 1.58 -3.94
CA GLY A 36 9.91 2.28 -4.62
C GLY A 36 9.80 2.29 -6.14
N ALA A 37 10.76 2.94 -6.81
CA ALA A 37 10.72 3.14 -8.27
C ALA A 37 10.76 1.84 -9.10
N GLY A 38 11.37 0.78 -8.55
CA GLY A 38 11.46 -0.53 -9.19
C GLY A 38 10.33 -1.49 -8.82
N ASP A 39 9.20 -0.99 -8.29
CA ASP A 39 8.08 -1.83 -7.89
C ASP A 39 7.49 -2.58 -9.11
N PRO A 40 7.41 -3.93 -9.09
CA PRO A 40 6.80 -4.71 -10.16
C PRO A 40 5.27 -4.71 -10.15
N THR A 41 4.61 -4.16 -9.13
CA THR A 41 3.13 -4.17 -9.04
C THR A 41 2.49 -2.80 -9.17
N LEU A 42 3.27 -1.71 -9.07
CA LEU A 42 2.78 -0.34 -9.25
C LEU A 42 3.86 0.57 -9.88
N ARG A 43 3.64 0.93 -11.14
CA ARG A 43 4.54 1.77 -11.94
C ARG A 43 3.80 2.97 -12.51
N TYR A 44 4.56 3.94 -12.99
CA TYR A 44 4.03 5.07 -13.73
C TYR A 44 4.76 5.15 -15.06
N ASP A 45 4.03 5.41 -16.14
CA ASP A 45 4.65 5.69 -17.44
C ASP A 45 5.12 7.16 -17.53
N ASP A 46 5.79 7.50 -18.62
CA ASP A 46 6.34 8.84 -18.85
C ASP A 46 5.25 9.92 -18.97
N ALA A 47 4.03 9.52 -19.36
CA ALA A 47 2.86 10.40 -19.39
C ALA A 47 2.24 10.59 -17.99
N GLY A 48 2.69 9.85 -16.99
CA GLY A 48 2.22 9.94 -15.61
C GLY A 48 1.05 9.02 -15.27
N ALA A 49 0.59 8.18 -16.19
CA ALA A 49 -0.47 7.22 -15.92
C ALA A 49 0.07 6.08 -15.03
N ALA A 50 -0.74 5.65 -14.07
CA ALA A 50 -0.38 4.58 -13.16
C ALA A 50 -0.75 3.21 -13.75
N TRP A 51 0.19 2.28 -13.73
CA TRP A 51 -0.04 0.86 -14.01
C TRP A 51 0.02 0.08 -12.71
N ARG A 52 -1.07 -0.59 -12.35
CA ARG A 52 -1.19 -1.36 -11.11
C ARG A 52 -1.64 -2.78 -11.38
N THR A 53 -0.99 -3.76 -10.78
CA THR A 53 -1.50 -5.13 -10.72
C THR A 53 -2.17 -5.39 -9.38
N THR A 54 -3.14 -6.29 -9.38
CA THR A 54 -3.85 -6.68 -8.16
C THR A 54 -4.38 -8.11 -8.23
N THR A 55 -4.47 -8.78 -7.09
CA THR A 55 -5.24 -10.03 -6.97
C THR A 55 -6.72 -9.70 -6.81
N THR A 56 -7.60 -10.49 -7.38
CA THR A 56 -9.05 -10.34 -7.21
C THR A 56 -9.70 -11.72 -6.98
N PRO A 57 -10.96 -11.77 -6.50
CA PRO A 57 -11.72 -13.02 -6.42
C PRO A 57 -11.85 -13.74 -7.77
N ASP A 58 -11.90 -12.99 -8.87
CA ASP A 58 -12.12 -13.52 -10.22
C ASP A 58 -10.80 -13.80 -10.96
N GLY A 59 -9.66 -13.60 -10.29
CA GLY A 59 -8.31 -13.81 -10.84
C GLY A 59 -7.47 -12.53 -10.89
N PRO A 60 -6.25 -12.60 -11.46
CA PRO A 60 -5.37 -11.44 -11.53
C PRO A 60 -5.92 -10.36 -12.46
N ALA A 61 -5.62 -9.10 -12.14
CA ALA A 61 -5.92 -7.96 -13.00
C ALA A 61 -4.72 -7.01 -13.12
N THR A 62 -4.62 -6.36 -14.27
CA THR A 62 -3.82 -5.14 -14.46
C THR A 62 -4.77 -3.99 -14.72
N VAL A 63 -4.52 -2.83 -14.11
CA VAL A 63 -5.28 -1.60 -14.31
C VAL A 63 -4.32 -0.48 -14.72
N ARG A 64 -4.64 0.23 -15.79
CA ARG A 64 -4.05 1.51 -16.17
C ARG A 64 -5.00 2.62 -15.74
N ILE A 65 -4.48 3.61 -15.03
CA ILE A 65 -5.21 4.77 -14.50
C ILE A 65 -4.55 6.02 -15.06
N ASP A 66 -5.29 6.75 -15.89
CA ASP A 66 -4.82 7.96 -16.56
C ASP A 66 -5.63 9.16 -16.04
N HIS A 67 -4.97 10.17 -15.51
CA HIS A 67 -5.62 11.34 -14.94
C HIS A 67 -5.25 12.58 -15.74
N ALA A 68 -6.20 13.08 -16.53
CA ALA A 68 -6.03 14.24 -17.40
C ALA A 68 -7.31 15.07 -17.43
N GLY A 69 -7.20 16.41 -17.44
CA GLY A 69 -8.36 17.31 -17.53
C GLY A 69 -9.36 17.18 -16.35
N GLY A 70 -8.90 16.70 -15.19
CA GLY A 70 -9.73 16.42 -14.03
C GLY A 70 -10.57 15.15 -14.13
N SER A 71 -10.35 14.33 -15.17
CA SER A 71 -11.02 13.05 -15.38
C SER A 71 -10.04 11.90 -15.25
N VAL A 72 -10.51 10.77 -14.72
CA VAL A 72 -9.76 9.53 -14.53
C VAL A 72 -10.29 8.49 -15.51
N ARG A 73 -9.49 8.17 -16.52
CA ARG A 73 -9.74 7.03 -17.40
C ARG A 73 -9.15 5.77 -16.79
N ILE A 74 -9.96 4.73 -16.74
CA ILE A 74 -9.64 3.44 -16.15
C ILE A 74 -9.72 2.40 -17.25
N THR A 75 -8.64 1.67 -17.46
CA THR A 75 -8.59 0.55 -18.40
C THR A 75 -8.03 -0.66 -17.67
N ALA A 76 -8.70 -1.82 -17.76
CA ALA A 76 -8.26 -3.01 -17.05
C ALA A 76 -8.29 -4.28 -17.92
N TRP A 77 -7.39 -5.21 -17.60
CA TRP A 77 -7.17 -6.46 -18.31
C TRP A 77 -7.08 -7.65 -17.36
N GLY A 78 -7.43 -8.83 -17.88
CA GLY A 78 -7.37 -10.09 -17.17
C GLY A 78 -8.71 -10.52 -16.56
N PRO A 79 -8.77 -11.74 -15.99
CA PRO A 79 -10.00 -12.30 -15.42
C PRO A 79 -10.66 -11.40 -14.36
N GLY A 80 -9.85 -10.68 -13.57
CA GLY A 80 -10.32 -9.76 -12.54
C GLY A 80 -10.57 -8.31 -12.99
N ALA A 81 -10.56 -8.03 -14.30
CA ALA A 81 -10.54 -6.65 -14.81
C ALA A 81 -11.76 -5.82 -14.38
N ALA A 82 -12.97 -6.37 -14.51
CA ALA A 82 -14.19 -5.67 -14.11
C ALA A 82 -14.19 -5.37 -12.61
N TRP A 83 -13.91 -6.39 -11.78
CA TRP A 83 -13.81 -6.25 -10.34
C TRP A 83 -12.81 -5.15 -9.91
N ALA A 84 -11.63 -5.14 -10.52
CA ALA A 84 -10.58 -4.19 -10.20
C ALA A 84 -10.90 -2.78 -10.72
N GLY A 85 -11.40 -2.69 -11.95
CA GLY A 85 -11.72 -1.43 -12.61
C GLY A 85 -12.83 -0.64 -11.90
N GLU A 86 -13.90 -1.32 -11.49
CA GLU A 86 -15.01 -0.72 -10.73
C GLU A 86 -14.57 -0.12 -9.38
N ARG A 87 -13.45 -0.61 -8.81
CA ARG A 87 -12.97 -0.21 -7.49
C ARG A 87 -11.94 0.92 -7.52
N VAL A 88 -11.47 1.33 -8.70
CA VAL A 88 -10.47 2.41 -8.82
C VAL A 88 -10.91 3.71 -8.14
N PRO A 89 -12.18 4.18 -8.22
CA PRO A 89 -12.60 5.35 -7.45
C PRO A 89 -12.33 5.20 -5.95
N GLY A 90 -12.64 4.04 -5.35
CA GLY A 90 -12.34 3.74 -3.95
C GLY A 90 -10.84 3.68 -3.64
N TRP A 91 -10.01 3.17 -4.57
CA TRP A 91 -8.54 3.21 -4.45
C TRP A 91 -7.99 4.63 -4.41
N LEU A 92 -8.70 5.56 -5.05
CA LEU A 92 -8.36 6.98 -5.12
C LEU A 92 -9.06 7.80 -4.02
N GLY A 93 -9.84 7.14 -3.15
CA GLY A 93 -10.45 7.72 -1.96
C GLY A 93 -11.84 8.31 -2.16
N ALA A 94 -12.61 7.83 -3.14
CA ALA A 94 -14.02 8.23 -3.33
C ALA A 94 -14.90 7.90 -2.11
N ASP A 95 -14.55 6.88 -1.32
CA ASP A 95 -15.29 6.46 -0.13
C ASP A 95 -14.85 7.21 1.14
N ASP A 96 -13.85 8.07 1.04
CA ASP A 96 -13.23 8.74 2.19
C ASP A 96 -14.10 9.88 2.73
N GLN A 97 -14.65 9.71 3.93
CA GLN A 97 -15.50 10.70 4.60
C GLN A 97 -14.64 11.81 5.22
N VAL A 98 -14.28 12.82 4.43
CA VAL A 98 -13.46 13.95 4.90
C VAL A 98 -14.26 14.98 5.69
N ASP A 99 -15.56 15.11 5.42
CA ASP A 99 -16.36 16.26 5.89
C ASP A 99 -16.58 16.25 7.40
N ASP A 100 -16.38 15.10 8.04
CA ASP A 100 -16.42 14.93 9.49
C ASP A 100 -15.09 15.32 10.18
N PHE A 101 -14.03 15.56 9.41
CA PHE A 101 -12.73 15.94 9.95
C PHE A 101 -12.73 17.38 10.45
N ARG A 102 -12.27 17.58 11.69
CA ARG A 102 -12.13 18.88 12.35
C ARG A 102 -10.65 19.17 12.61
N PRO A 103 -9.96 19.96 11.75
CA PRO A 103 -8.51 20.10 11.80
C PRO A 103 -8.01 21.17 12.80
N ASP A 104 -8.93 21.88 13.44
CA ASP A 104 -8.73 23.06 14.30
C ASP A 104 -7.99 22.78 15.61
N GLY A 105 -7.85 21.51 16.00
CA GLY A 105 -7.07 21.10 17.18
C GLY A 105 -5.58 21.50 17.15
N HIS A 106 -5.03 21.92 16.01
CA HIS A 106 -3.66 22.45 15.92
C HIS A 106 -3.43 23.30 14.65
N PRO A 107 -2.82 24.50 14.71
CA PRO A 107 -2.64 25.39 13.55
C PRO A 107 -1.90 24.76 12.36
N LEU A 108 -0.87 23.94 12.62
CA LEU A 108 -0.19 23.17 11.57
C LEU A 108 -1.15 22.24 10.81
N VAL A 109 -2.02 21.51 11.53
CA VAL A 109 -2.93 20.53 10.92
C VAL A 109 -3.99 21.24 10.09
N ALA A 110 -4.58 22.33 10.61
CA ALA A 110 -5.49 23.20 9.86
C ALA A 110 -4.87 23.73 8.56
N ARG A 111 -3.64 24.29 8.64
CA ARG A 111 -2.92 24.79 7.46
C ARG A 111 -2.65 23.68 6.44
N LEU A 112 -2.20 22.52 6.91
CA LEU A 112 -1.89 21.38 6.04
C LEU A 112 -3.13 20.83 5.36
N HIS A 113 -4.24 20.68 6.10
CA HIS A 113 -5.51 20.23 5.54
C HIS A 113 -6.01 21.19 4.45
N HIS A 114 -6.03 22.49 4.72
CA HIS A 114 -6.43 23.50 3.74
C HIS A 114 -5.52 23.54 2.51
N GLY A 115 -4.20 23.38 2.69
CA GLY A 115 -3.22 23.38 1.61
C GLY A 115 -3.11 22.06 0.83
N MET A 116 -3.79 20.99 1.27
CA MET A 116 -3.75 19.68 0.63
C MET A 116 -5.16 19.13 0.39
N PRO A 117 -6.01 19.83 -0.40
CA PRO A 117 -7.35 19.36 -0.74
C PRO A 117 -7.34 18.06 -1.55
N TRP A 118 -6.18 17.66 -2.07
CA TRP A 118 -5.97 16.40 -2.78
C TRP A 118 -5.90 15.16 -1.88
N LEU A 119 -5.70 15.33 -0.58
CA LEU A 119 -5.51 14.20 0.32
C LEU A 119 -6.84 13.50 0.62
N ARG A 120 -7.05 12.38 -0.07
CA ARG A 120 -8.02 11.35 0.28
C ARG A 120 -7.32 10.06 0.68
N LEU A 121 -7.94 9.28 1.55
CA LEU A 121 -7.45 7.96 1.97
C LEU A 121 -8.19 6.88 1.19
N GLY A 122 -7.47 6.23 0.27
CA GLY A 122 -8.01 5.16 -0.55
C GLY A 122 -7.92 3.78 0.09
N GLY A 123 -8.88 2.92 -0.23
CA GLY A 123 -8.92 1.52 0.18
C GLY A 123 -8.97 0.58 -1.02
N THR A 124 -8.06 -0.40 -1.09
CA THR A 124 -8.02 -1.34 -2.23
C THR A 124 -9.07 -2.45 -2.16
N GLY A 125 -9.61 -2.72 -0.97
CA GLY A 125 -10.48 -3.87 -0.71
C GLY A 125 -9.78 -5.24 -0.81
N ARG A 126 -8.44 -5.27 -0.92
CA ARG A 126 -7.64 -6.50 -1.04
C ARG A 126 -6.63 -6.60 0.10
N THR A 127 -6.96 -7.40 1.11
CA THR A 127 -6.07 -7.64 2.26
C THR A 127 -4.78 -8.29 1.82
N TRP A 128 -4.86 -9.33 0.97
CA TRP A 128 -3.67 -10.08 0.55
C TRP A 128 -2.58 -9.18 -0.07
N ASP A 129 -2.97 -8.28 -0.97
CA ASP A 129 -2.06 -7.37 -1.67
C ASP A 129 -1.38 -6.37 -0.73
N ALA A 130 -2.02 -6.01 0.39
CA ALA A 130 -1.45 -5.15 1.42
C ALA A 130 -0.64 -5.93 2.47
N LEU A 131 -1.08 -7.15 2.81
CA LEU A 131 -0.52 -7.96 3.89
C LEU A 131 0.84 -8.56 3.52
N VAL A 132 1.00 -9.06 2.29
CA VAL A 132 2.28 -9.61 1.84
C VAL A 132 3.41 -8.59 2.01
N PRO A 133 3.37 -7.38 1.42
CA PRO A 133 4.45 -6.41 1.61
C PRO A 133 4.58 -5.95 3.06
N ALA A 134 3.48 -5.81 3.81
CA ALA A 134 3.54 -5.40 5.22
C ALA A 134 4.31 -6.41 6.09
N VAL A 135 4.20 -7.72 5.82
CA VAL A 135 5.03 -8.75 6.47
C VAL A 135 6.50 -8.60 6.09
N LEU A 136 6.80 -8.34 4.81
CA LEU A 136 8.18 -8.15 4.34
C LEU A 136 8.86 -6.93 4.95
N GLU A 137 8.09 -5.93 5.38
CA GLU A 137 8.57 -4.66 5.95
C GLU A 137 8.86 -4.72 7.45
N GLN A 138 8.47 -5.80 8.13
CA GLN A 138 8.64 -5.92 9.58
C GLN A 138 10.12 -5.83 10.00
N LYS A 139 10.41 -4.88 10.90
CA LYS A 139 11.70 -4.75 11.63
C LYS A 139 12.95 -4.60 10.74
N VAL A 140 12.79 -4.16 9.49
CA VAL A 140 13.90 -3.99 8.55
C VAL A 140 13.90 -2.60 7.92
N THR A 141 14.98 -2.28 7.20
CA THR A 141 15.02 -1.06 6.41
C THR A 141 14.09 -1.16 5.20
N VAL A 142 13.51 -0.04 4.79
CA VAL A 142 12.70 0.06 3.56
C VAL A 142 13.45 -0.46 2.33
N VAL A 143 14.76 -0.21 2.24
CA VAL A 143 15.60 -0.68 1.13
C VAL A 143 15.65 -2.21 1.07
N GLU A 144 15.82 -2.85 2.24
CA GLU A 144 15.83 -4.29 2.35
C GLU A 144 14.47 -4.89 2.02
N ALA A 145 13.40 -4.36 2.61
CA ALA A 145 12.03 -4.82 2.36
C ALA A 145 11.67 -4.72 0.87
N HIS A 146 11.97 -3.58 0.23
CA HIS A 146 11.73 -3.39 -1.20
C HIS A 146 12.58 -4.32 -2.08
N ARG A 147 13.81 -4.64 -1.66
CA ARG A 147 14.62 -5.66 -2.35
C ARG A 147 13.92 -7.00 -2.27
N VAL A 148 13.58 -7.47 -1.07
CA VAL A 148 12.93 -8.78 -0.87
C VAL A 148 11.59 -8.85 -1.60
N TRP A 149 10.81 -7.76 -1.61
CA TRP A 149 9.59 -7.63 -2.41
C TRP A 149 9.84 -7.91 -3.89
N ARG A 150 10.80 -7.21 -4.52
CA ARG A 150 11.11 -7.43 -5.95
C ARG A 150 11.55 -8.85 -6.24
N GLU A 151 12.35 -9.45 -5.36
CA GLU A 151 12.85 -10.82 -5.54
C GLU A 151 11.72 -11.84 -5.41
N LEU A 152 10.84 -11.69 -4.41
CA LEU A 152 9.66 -12.55 -4.25
C LEU A 152 8.73 -12.44 -5.46
N ILE A 153 8.43 -11.21 -5.90
CA ILE A 153 7.54 -11.01 -7.05
C ILE A 153 8.19 -11.56 -8.34
N ARG A 154 9.50 -11.44 -8.54
CA ARG A 154 10.18 -12.06 -9.69
C ARG A 154 10.12 -13.59 -9.64
N LEU A 155 10.30 -14.17 -8.47
CA LEU A 155 10.32 -15.62 -8.26
C LEU A 155 8.94 -16.28 -8.38
N ALA A 156 7.93 -15.66 -7.77
CA ALA A 156 6.64 -16.29 -7.50
C ALA A 156 5.45 -15.52 -8.07
N GLY A 157 5.62 -14.27 -8.49
CA GLY A 157 4.55 -13.46 -9.05
C GLY A 157 4.15 -13.93 -10.45
N ALA A 158 2.84 -13.93 -10.69
CA ALA A 158 2.28 -14.27 -12.00
C ALA A 158 2.53 -13.14 -13.01
N ALA A 159 2.51 -13.44 -14.30
CA ALA A 159 2.57 -12.42 -15.34
C ALA A 159 1.39 -11.45 -15.20
N ALA A 160 1.65 -10.15 -15.36
CA ALA A 160 0.61 -9.14 -15.38
C ALA A 160 -0.27 -9.33 -16.63
N PRO A 161 -1.61 -9.43 -16.49
CA PRO A 161 -2.51 -9.50 -17.64
C PRO A 161 -2.42 -8.26 -18.54
N GLY A 162 -2.68 -8.43 -19.83
CA GLY A 162 -2.76 -7.33 -20.80
C GLY A 162 -1.41 -6.74 -21.21
N PRO A 163 -1.41 -5.54 -21.83
CA PRO A 163 -0.22 -4.87 -22.34
C PRO A 163 0.56 -4.15 -21.22
N ALA A 164 0.64 -4.74 -20.03
CA ALA A 164 1.34 -4.17 -18.90
C ALA A 164 2.83 -3.92 -19.24
N PRO A 165 3.45 -2.85 -18.73
CA PRO A 165 4.88 -2.61 -18.87
C PRO A 165 5.74 -3.84 -18.54
N GLU A 166 6.80 -4.05 -19.31
CA GLU A 166 7.64 -5.24 -19.19
C GLU A 166 8.15 -5.47 -17.75
N GLY A 167 8.02 -6.72 -17.29
CA GLY A 167 8.47 -7.12 -15.95
C GLY A 167 7.51 -6.74 -14.82
N MET A 168 6.35 -6.15 -15.11
CA MET A 168 5.26 -6.09 -14.14
C MET A 168 4.68 -7.48 -13.88
N ARG A 169 4.29 -7.72 -12.64
CA ARG A 169 3.79 -9.01 -12.15
C ARG A 169 2.72 -8.81 -11.12
N VAL A 170 1.88 -9.82 -10.91
CA VAL A 170 0.88 -9.83 -9.85
C VAL A 170 1.48 -10.47 -8.61
N VAL A 171 1.06 -10.02 -7.42
CA VAL A 171 1.40 -10.66 -6.14
C VAL A 171 1.11 -12.16 -6.23
N PRO A 172 2.03 -13.05 -5.78
CA PRO A 172 1.80 -14.50 -5.82
C PRO A 172 0.52 -14.86 -5.07
N SER A 173 -0.18 -15.89 -5.55
CA SER A 173 -1.28 -16.48 -4.78
C SER A 173 -0.78 -17.05 -3.46
N ALA A 174 -1.68 -17.17 -2.48
CA ALA A 174 -1.36 -17.78 -1.19
C ALA A 174 -0.80 -19.21 -1.36
N GLN A 175 -1.40 -20.01 -2.26
CA GLN A 175 -0.89 -21.33 -2.60
C GLN A 175 0.54 -21.25 -3.15
N ARG A 176 0.79 -20.35 -4.10
CA ARG A 176 2.12 -20.21 -4.70
C ARG A 176 3.19 -19.83 -3.68
N VAL A 177 2.83 -19.01 -2.67
CA VAL A 177 3.70 -18.68 -1.52
C VAL A 177 4.03 -19.93 -0.68
N LEU A 178 3.04 -20.80 -0.43
CA LEU A 178 3.26 -22.05 0.30
C LEU A 178 4.17 -23.02 -0.45
N ASP A 179 4.13 -23.00 -1.78
CA ASP A 179 4.95 -23.83 -2.67
C ASP A 179 6.40 -23.32 -2.83
N VAL A 180 6.71 -22.10 -2.35
CA VAL A 180 8.10 -21.61 -2.36
C VAL A 180 8.95 -22.42 -1.39
N THR A 181 10.02 -23.00 -1.90
CA THR A 181 10.94 -23.86 -1.13
C THR A 181 11.87 -23.03 -0.24
N ASP A 182 12.48 -23.68 0.75
CA ASP A 182 13.39 -23.04 1.68
C ASP A 182 14.61 -22.38 1.00
N TRP A 183 15.21 -23.06 0.01
CA TRP A 183 16.33 -22.49 -0.74
C TRP A 183 15.91 -21.27 -1.59
N GLN A 184 14.67 -21.25 -2.11
CA GLN A 184 14.12 -20.12 -2.85
C GLN A 184 13.89 -18.92 -1.93
N TRP A 185 13.37 -19.15 -0.71
CA TRP A 185 13.24 -18.11 0.30
C TRP A 185 14.58 -17.49 0.70
N HIS A 186 15.58 -18.35 0.92
CA HIS A 186 16.93 -17.90 1.22
C HIS A 186 17.52 -17.06 0.06
N SER A 187 17.28 -17.49 -1.19
CA SER A 187 17.69 -16.73 -2.39
C SER A 187 17.02 -15.35 -2.48
N CYS A 188 15.79 -15.20 -1.99
CA CYS A 188 15.12 -13.90 -1.89
C CYS A 188 15.72 -13.00 -0.80
N GLY A 189 16.48 -13.56 0.15
CA GLY A 189 17.04 -12.85 1.30
C GLY A 189 15.99 -12.53 2.37
N LEU A 190 14.93 -13.34 2.47
CA LEU A 190 13.90 -13.23 3.51
C LEU A 190 14.35 -13.98 4.78
N ASP A 191 14.31 -13.31 5.94
CA ASP A 191 14.65 -13.99 7.19
C ASP A 191 13.58 -15.01 7.63
N GLY A 192 13.98 -15.91 8.51
CA GLY A 192 13.14 -17.01 8.97
C GLY A 192 11.87 -16.57 9.71
N ALA A 193 11.87 -15.44 10.42
CA ALA A 193 10.70 -14.96 11.17
C ALA A 193 9.64 -14.42 10.22
N ARG A 194 10.01 -13.54 9.29
CA ARG A 194 9.09 -13.02 8.26
C ARG A 194 8.63 -14.14 7.32
N ARG A 195 9.48 -15.12 7.00
CA ARG A 195 9.08 -16.33 6.24
C ARG A 195 7.98 -17.11 6.96
N ARG A 196 8.15 -17.40 8.26
CA ARG A 196 7.14 -18.11 9.05
C ARG A 196 5.82 -17.34 9.11
N ALA A 197 5.88 -16.03 9.34
CA ALA A 197 4.69 -15.17 9.33
C ALA A 197 3.99 -15.20 7.96
N LEU A 198 4.76 -15.08 6.86
CA LEU A 198 4.21 -15.10 5.51
C LEU A 198 3.54 -16.44 5.15
N ARG A 199 4.12 -17.57 5.58
CA ARG A 199 3.49 -18.89 5.44
C ARG A 199 2.23 -19.02 6.29
N ALA A 200 2.24 -18.48 7.51
CA ALA A 200 1.08 -18.50 8.41
C ALA A 200 -0.08 -17.67 7.87
N VAL A 201 0.17 -16.50 7.26
CA VAL A 201 -0.90 -15.73 6.60
C VAL A 201 -1.38 -16.42 5.31
N ALA A 202 -0.48 -17.05 4.56
CA ALA A 202 -0.83 -17.75 3.33
C ALA A 202 -1.79 -18.92 3.58
N SER A 203 -1.63 -19.66 4.67
CA SER A 203 -2.51 -20.80 4.99
C SER A 203 -3.95 -20.40 5.32
N VAL A 204 -4.21 -19.13 5.63
CA VAL A 204 -5.54 -18.62 5.99
C VAL A 204 -5.97 -17.41 5.15
N ALA A 205 -5.27 -17.10 4.05
CA ALA A 205 -5.38 -15.84 3.31
C ALA A 205 -6.83 -15.46 2.95
N GLY A 206 -7.63 -16.42 2.46
CA GLY A 206 -9.03 -16.16 2.09
C GLY A 206 -9.90 -15.69 3.26
N ARG A 207 -9.60 -16.11 4.49
CA ARG A 207 -10.34 -15.70 5.71
C ARG A 207 -9.96 -14.28 6.18
N LEU A 208 -8.84 -13.74 5.69
CA LEU A 208 -8.33 -12.42 6.05
C LEU A 208 -8.84 -11.32 5.12
N GLU A 209 -9.55 -11.65 4.04
CA GLU A 209 -10.21 -10.64 3.23
C GLU A 209 -11.30 -9.92 4.03
N PRO A 210 -11.51 -8.61 3.80
CA PRO A 210 -12.33 -7.79 4.67
C PRO A 210 -13.79 -8.24 4.70
N ALA A 211 -14.34 -8.74 3.59
CA ALA A 211 -15.73 -9.21 3.48
C ALA A 211 -16.75 -8.21 4.08
N GLY A 212 -16.53 -6.91 3.86
CA GLY A 212 -17.39 -5.83 4.35
C GLY A 212 -17.27 -5.51 5.85
N CYS A 213 -16.33 -6.11 6.59
CA CYS A 213 -16.15 -5.79 8.01
C CYS A 213 -15.38 -4.48 8.25
N ASP A 214 -15.57 -3.91 9.44
CA ASP A 214 -14.89 -2.69 9.88
C ASP A 214 -13.40 -2.93 10.21
N SER A 215 -12.66 -1.83 10.34
CA SER A 215 -11.22 -1.87 10.65
C SER A 215 -10.90 -2.59 11.97
N PRO A 216 -11.58 -2.33 13.10
CA PRO A 216 -11.33 -3.07 14.34
C PRO A 216 -11.53 -4.58 14.21
N THR A 217 -12.55 -5.02 13.47
CA THR A 217 -12.80 -6.46 13.23
C THR A 217 -11.70 -7.07 12.38
N LEU A 218 -11.30 -6.41 11.30
CA LEU A 218 -10.22 -6.89 10.46
C LEU A 218 -8.88 -6.95 11.21
N GLN A 219 -8.56 -5.92 12.01
CA GLN A 219 -7.36 -5.92 12.85
C GLN A 219 -7.33 -7.08 13.84
N ARG A 220 -8.43 -7.33 14.58
CA ARG A 220 -8.52 -8.49 15.48
C ARG A 220 -8.26 -9.78 14.73
N ARG A 221 -8.90 -9.97 13.57
CA ARG A 221 -8.75 -11.16 12.73
C ARG A 221 -7.30 -11.34 12.25
N LEU A 222 -6.65 -10.29 11.76
CA LEU A 222 -5.25 -10.28 11.35
C LEU A 222 -4.31 -10.66 12.51
N THR A 223 -4.52 -10.09 13.69
CA THR A 223 -3.66 -10.32 14.87
C THR A 223 -3.79 -11.73 15.47
N THR A 224 -4.76 -12.54 15.04
CA THR A 224 -4.81 -13.96 15.41
C THR A 224 -3.70 -14.79 14.74
N VAL A 225 -3.12 -14.28 13.65
CA VAL A 225 -2.10 -15.01 12.88
C VAL A 225 -0.73 -14.80 13.51
N PRO A 226 0.02 -15.88 13.83
CA PRO A 226 1.37 -15.76 14.38
C PRO A 226 2.29 -14.92 13.50
N GLY A 227 2.94 -13.92 14.11
CA GLY A 227 3.83 -12.99 13.42
C GLY A 227 3.15 -11.73 12.89
N ILE A 228 1.83 -11.59 13.07
CA ILE A 228 1.08 -10.37 12.72
C ILE A 228 0.74 -9.60 14.00
N GLY A 229 1.45 -8.49 14.23
CA GLY A 229 1.21 -7.58 15.35
C GLY A 229 0.37 -6.37 14.98
N VAL A 230 0.10 -5.51 15.97
CA VAL A 230 -0.71 -4.29 15.82
C VAL A 230 -0.20 -3.34 14.72
N TRP A 231 1.13 -3.20 14.57
CA TRP A 231 1.72 -2.39 13.51
C TRP A 231 1.35 -2.93 12.11
N THR A 232 1.51 -4.24 11.88
CA THR A 232 1.19 -4.84 10.57
C THR A 232 -0.32 -4.78 10.30
N ALA A 233 -1.15 -5.03 11.32
CA ALA A 233 -2.59 -4.92 11.18
C ALA A 233 -3.03 -3.49 10.81
N ALA A 234 -2.43 -2.47 11.44
CA ALA A 234 -2.63 -1.06 11.13
C ALA A 234 -2.26 -0.73 9.67
N GLU A 235 -1.05 -1.09 9.24
CA GLU A 235 -0.60 -0.85 7.86
C GLU A 235 -1.52 -1.50 6.82
N VAL A 236 -2.09 -2.67 7.13
CA VAL A 236 -3.01 -3.38 6.25
C VAL A 236 -4.37 -2.69 6.19
N VAL A 237 -5.02 -2.39 7.31
CA VAL A 237 -6.36 -1.77 7.28
C VAL A 237 -6.35 -0.37 6.69
N GLN A 238 -5.28 0.40 6.88
CA GLN A 238 -5.09 1.70 6.22
C GLN A 238 -5.11 1.59 4.70
N ARG A 239 -4.54 0.52 4.12
CA ARG A 239 -4.43 0.33 2.66
C ARG A 239 -5.60 -0.43 2.08
N THR A 240 -6.18 -1.35 2.84
CA THR A 240 -7.29 -2.18 2.40
C THR A 240 -8.62 -1.43 2.52
N LEU A 241 -8.82 -0.71 3.63
CA LEU A 241 -10.08 -0.06 3.97
C LEU A 241 -10.02 1.48 3.88
N GLY A 242 -8.85 2.07 3.62
CA GLY A 242 -8.69 3.52 3.66
C GLY A 242 -8.88 4.11 5.06
N ASP A 243 -8.67 3.31 6.12
CA ASP A 243 -9.06 3.65 7.48
C ASP A 243 -8.40 4.97 7.96
N PRO A 244 -9.20 6.01 8.27
CA PRO A 244 -8.70 7.32 8.66
C PRO A 244 -8.20 7.41 10.09
N ASP A 245 -8.42 6.40 10.94
CA ASP A 245 -8.16 6.50 12.38
C ASP A 245 -7.07 5.57 12.92
N THR A 246 -6.80 4.44 12.26
CA THR A 246 -5.82 3.47 12.80
C THR A 246 -4.39 3.94 12.61
N VAL A 247 -3.71 4.22 13.72
CA VAL A 247 -2.30 4.62 13.77
C VAL A 247 -1.38 3.41 13.84
N SER A 248 -0.29 3.41 13.08
CA SER A 248 0.73 2.35 13.07
C SER A 248 1.65 2.40 14.30
N VAL A 249 1.08 2.12 15.47
CA VAL A 249 1.82 2.05 16.75
C VAL A 249 2.96 1.06 16.65
N GLY A 250 4.15 1.44 17.15
CA GLY A 250 5.37 0.63 17.03
C GLY A 250 6.18 0.91 15.76
N ASP A 251 5.70 1.78 14.87
CA ASP A 251 6.53 2.31 13.78
C ASP A 251 7.75 3.03 14.35
N TYR A 252 8.90 2.82 13.72
CA TYR A 252 10.18 3.31 14.23
C TYR A 252 10.31 4.83 14.13
N HIS A 253 9.71 5.45 13.11
CA HIS A 253 9.84 6.88 12.82
C HIS A 253 8.60 7.69 13.16
N LEU A 254 7.41 7.08 13.14
CA LEU A 254 6.14 7.80 13.19
C LEU A 254 6.00 8.68 14.43
N LYS A 255 6.22 8.13 15.63
CA LYS A 255 6.20 8.89 16.90
C LYS A 255 7.12 10.11 16.90
N ASN A 256 8.30 9.99 16.29
CA ASN A 256 9.23 11.10 16.19
C ASN A 256 8.74 12.18 15.22
N ILE A 257 8.07 11.80 14.13
CA ILE A 257 7.49 12.74 13.16
C ILE A 257 6.32 13.48 13.78
N VAL A 258 5.41 12.75 14.43
CA VAL A 258 4.21 13.30 15.08
C VAL A 258 4.62 14.24 16.23
N GLY A 259 5.45 13.76 17.16
CA GLY A 259 5.93 14.58 18.27
C GLY A 259 6.64 15.85 17.80
N TRP A 260 7.51 15.74 16.79
CA TRP A 260 8.22 16.91 16.30
C TRP A 260 7.30 17.91 15.61
N SER A 261 6.33 17.42 14.84
CA SER A 261 5.37 18.27 14.13
C SER A 261 4.40 18.99 15.06
N LEU A 262 3.92 18.31 16.11
CA LEU A 262 2.84 18.82 16.97
C LEU A 262 3.35 19.39 18.30
N ALA A 263 4.55 19.03 18.74
CA ALA A 263 5.08 19.43 20.04
C ALA A 263 6.54 19.91 20.00
N GLY A 264 7.17 19.98 18.81
CA GLY A 264 8.55 20.43 18.65
C GLY A 264 9.60 19.53 19.32
N ARG A 265 9.22 18.32 19.76
CA ARG A 265 10.09 17.38 20.48
C ARG A 265 9.79 15.93 20.08
N LYS A 266 10.77 15.04 20.21
CA LYS A 266 10.53 13.61 20.02
C LYS A 266 9.63 13.06 21.15
N THR A 267 8.85 12.03 20.83
CA THR A 267 8.01 11.31 21.79
C THR A 267 8.07 9.81 21.52
N ASP A 268 7.58 9.01 22.45
CA ASP A 268 7.33 7.59 22.28
C ASP A 268 5.93 7.31 21.71
N ASP A 269 5.56 6.02 21.61
CA ASP A 269 4.27 5.62 21.06
C ASP A 269 3.07 6.09 21.90
N ALA A 270 3.22 6.16 23.23
CA ALA A 270 2.16 6.64 24.12
C ALA A 270 1.91 8.15 23.92
N GLY A 271 2.97 8.96 23.99
CA GLY A 271 2.83 10.40 23.77
C GLY A 271 2.43 10.76 22.33
N MET A 272 2.76 9.92 21.33
CA MET A 272 2.21 10.07 19.97
C MET A 272 0.69 9.93 19.97
N LEU A 273 0.15 8.92 20.66
CA LEU A 273 -1.30 8.71 20.73
C LEU A 273 -2.00 9.83 21.51
N GLU A 274 -1.41 10.31 22.61
CA GLU A 274 -1.92 11.47 23.35
C GLU A 274 -2.00 12.72 22.46
N LEU A 275 -0.95 12.99 21.67
CA LEU A 275 -0.92 14.13 20.74
C LEU A 275 -1.97 14.02 19.63
N LEU A 276 -2.30 12.80 19.20
CA LEU A 276 -3.27 12.56 18.13
C LEU A 276 -4.72 12.48 18.63
N GLU A 277 -4.93 12.33 19.94
CA GLU A 277 -6.24 12.15 20.56
C GLU A 277 -7.30 13.20 20.15
N PRO A 278 -6.98 14.50 19.96
CA PRO A 278 -7.96 15.49 19.51
C PRO A 278 -8.62 15.15 18.17
N TRP A 279 -8.00 14.30 17.35
CA TRP A 279 -8.51 13.87 16.06
C TRP A 279 -8.93 12.40 16.04
N ARG A 280 -9.37 11.83 17.17
CA ARG A 280 -9.99 10.50 17.20
C ARG A 280 -11.08 10.39 16.11
N GLY A 281 -11.03 9.31 15.33
CA GLY A 281 -11.79 9.13 14.09
C GLY A 281 -11.00 9.49 12.82
N HIS A 282 -9.93 10.29 12.95
CA HIS A 282 -9.09 10.77 11.85
C HIS A 282 -7.59 10.82 12.18
N ARG A 283 -7.12 10.07 13.18
CA ARG A 283 -5.72 10.14 13.64
C ARG A 283 -4.73 9.77 12.53
N GLN A 284 -5.05 8.77 11.72
CA GLN A 284 -4.24 8.41 10.56
C GLN A 284 -4.27 9.49 9.47
N ARG A 285 -5.40 10.18 9.27
CA ARG A 285 -5.45 11.34 8.35
C ARG A 285 -4.44 12.41 8.78
N VAL A 286 -4.39 12.73 10.08
CA VAL A 286 -3.40 13.67 10.62
C VAL A 286 -1.99 13.17 10.37
N VAL A 287 -1.70 11.90 10.63
CA VAL A 287 -0.41 11.28 10.29
C VAL A 287 -0.05 11.49 8.82
N ARG A 288 -0.99 11.27 7.89
CA ARG A 288 -0.75 11.46 6.44
C ARG A 288 -0.47 12.92 6.08
N LEU A 289 -1.20 13.88 6.67
CA LEU A 289 -0.92 15.32 6.52
C LEU A 289 0.49 15.67 7.02
N LEU A 290 0.88 15.17 8.21
CA LEU A 290 2.19 15.43 8.79
C LEU A 290 3.34 14.79 8.01
N ILE A 291 3.15 13.59 7.44
CA ILE A 291 4.15 12.97 6.57
C ILE A 291 4.36 13.81 5.30
N ALA A 292 3.29 14.37 4.75
CA ALA A 292 3.30 15.14 3.51
C ALA A 292 3.86 16.56 3.65
N GLY A 293 3.58 17.26 4.76
CA GLY A 293 4.01 18.65 4.94
C GLY A 293 4.35 19.08 6.37
N GLY A 294 4.40 18.14 7.32
CA GLY A 294 4.81 18.40 8.69
C GLY A 294 6.32 18.62 8.85
N SER A 295 6.69 19.17 10.00
CA SER A 295 8.09 19.39 10.37
C SER A 295 8.74 18.06 10.78
N ARG A 296 10.03 17.89 10.47
CA ARG A 296 10.78 16.67 10.81
C ARG A 296 11.92 16.97 11.78
N PRO A 297 12.24 16.04 12.69
CA PRO A 297 13.41 16.19 13.54
C PRO A 297 14.69 16.26 12.69
N PRO A 298 15.70 17.03 13.11
CA PRO A 298 16.96 17.12 12.40
C PRO A 298 17.60 15.73 12.27
N ARG A 299 18.12 15.42 11.08
CA ARG A 299 18.76 14.13 10.80
C ARG A 299 20.07 14.06 11.61
N ARG A 300 20.19 13.07 12.49
CA ARG A 300 21.42 12.80 13.23
C ARG A 300 21.84 11.35 12.98
N GLY A 301 23.04 11.16 12.43
CA GLY A 301 23.67 9.86 12.23
C GLY A 301 23.52 9.23 10.83
N PRO A 302 24.43 8.31 10.47
CA PRO A 302 24.39 7.57 9.21
C PRO A 302 23.18 6.62 9.16
N ARG A 303 22.72 6.27 7.94
CA ARG A 303 21.62 5.31 7.76
C ARG A 303 22.07 3.92 8.21
N ASN A 304 21.22 3.17 8.90
CA ASN A 304 21.49 1.76 9.17
C ASN A 304 21.75 1.00 7.87
N ALA A 305 22.86 0.27 7.83
CA ALA A 305 23.21 -0.56 6.69
C ALA A 305 22.16 -1.69 6.54
N PRO A 306 21.70 -2.01 5.31
CA PRO A 306 20.82 -3.15 5.10
C PRO A 306 21.51 -4.46 5.47
N THR A 307 20.78 -5.38 6.11
CA THR A 307 21.31 -6.72 6.38
C THR A 307 21.25 -7.57 5.10
N ASN A 308 22.28 -8.38 4.86
CA ASN A 308 22.31 -9.31 3.72
C ASN A 308 22.10 -10.76 4.18
N TYR A 309 20.84 -11.15 4.32
CA TYR A 309 20.45 -12.52 4.69
C TYR A 309 20.78 -13.59 3.64
N ARG A 310 21.28 -13.23 2.45
CA ARG A 310 21.80 -14.21 1.46
C ARG A 310 23.21 -14.71 1.78
N ARG A 311 23.89 -14.07 2.74
CA ARG A 311 25.27 -14.36 3.13
C ARG A 311 25.38 -15.00 4.52
N ILE A 312 24.23 -15.27 5.16
CA ILE A 312 24.08 -15.84 6.49
C ILE A 312 23.22 -17.09 6.34
#